data_AF-A0A6J6NR44-F1
#
_entry.id   AF-A0A6J6NR44-F1
#
_cell.length_a   1.000
_cell.length_b   1.000
_cell.length_c   1.000
_cell.angle_alpha   90.00
_cell.angle_beta   90.00
_cell.angle_gamma   90.00
#
_symmetry.space_group_name_H-M   'P 1'
#
loop_
_entity.id
_entity.type
_entity.pdbx_description
1 polymer ?
#
loop_
_entity_poly.entity_id
_entity_poly.type
_entity_poly.pdbx_seq_one_letter_code
_entity_poly.pdbx_strand_id
1 'polypeptide(L)'
;MAQVLSEADRSALAVLLDGLIPADAFSVGAVELGVLAFIERELAAGSPDLSQLLELAGAARTLAGGELALASLGEDAVAALLAQLNAEHPAAFELLRRRAIEGAFGDPSHGGNREGAGWQLLGYPGPKGTFTAADQELR
;
A
#
# COMPACT_ATOMS: atom_id res chain seq x y z
N MET A 1 9.58 11.28 -15.87
CA MET A 1 9.95 11.49 -14.45
C MET A 1 10.99 10.43 -14.10
N ALA A 2 12.01 10.75 -13.31
CA ALA A 2 13.03 9.78 -12.93
C ALA A 2 12.40 8.67 -12.07
N GLN A 3 12.68 7.41 -12.43
CA GLN A 3 12.16 6.25 -11.71
C GLN A 3 12.97 6.09 -10.41
N VAL A 4 12.32 6.28 -9.26
CA VAL A 4 13.00 6.28 -7.94
C VAL A 4 13.27 4.84 -7.45
N LEU A 5 12.35 3.91 -7.73
CA LEU A 5 12.47 2.50 -7.37
C LEU A 5 12.99 1.66 -8.54
N SER A 6 13.85 0.70 -8.24
CA SER A 6 14.21 -0.35 -9.20
C SER A 6 13.02 -1.27 -9.51
N GLU A 7 13.10 -2.05 -10.58
CA GLU A 7 12.06 -3.04 -10.90
C GLU A 7 11.91 -4.08 -9.79
N ALA A 8 13.03 -4.59 -9.27
CA ALA A 8 13.05 -5.60 -8.21
C ALA A 8 12.45 -5.08 -6.89
N ASP A 9 12.67 -3.79 -6.57
CA ASP A 9 12.06 -3.17 -5.38
C ASP A 9 10.58 -2.94 -5.58
N ARG A 10 10.18 -2.50 -6.78
CA ARG A 10 8.77 -2.31 -7.12
C ARG A 10 7.99 -3.61 -7.06
N SER A 11 8.52 -4.68 -7.65
CA SER A 11 7.90 -6.01 -7.61
C SER A 11 7.81 -6.56 -6.19
N ALA A 12 8.85 -6.38 -5.37
CA ALA A 12 8.82 -6.83 -3.98
C ALA A 12 7.77 -6.06 -3.17
N LEU A 13 7.75 -4.73 -3.27
CA LEU A 13 6.76 -3.89 -2.59
C LEU A 13 5.33 -4.23 -3.05
N ALA A 14 5.10 -4.51 -4.33
CA ALA A 14 3.79 -4.92 -4.83
C ALA A 14 3.27 -6.19 -4.11
N VAL A 15 4.10 -7.23 -4.00
CA VAL A 15 3.74 -8.48 -3.29
C VAL A 15 3.41 -8.21 -1.82
N LEU A 16 4.24 -7.40 -1.14
CA LEU A 16 4.02 -7.07 0.27
C LEU A 16 2.74 -6.23 0.47
N LEU A 17 2.49 -5.28 -0.41
CA LEU A 17 1.31 -4.40 -0.35
C LEU A 17 0.02 -5.19 -0.58
N ASP A 18 -0.03 -6.06 -1.60
CA ASP A 18 -1.19 -6.93 -1.81
C ASP A 18 -1.34 -7.96 -0.69
N GLY A 19 -0.24 -8.40 -0.04
CA GLY A 19 -0.35 -9.20 1.17
C GLY A 19 -0.94 -8.45 2.38
N LEU A 20 -0.73 -7.13 2.46
CA LEU A 20 -1.30 -6.28 3.52
C LEU A 20 -2.76 -5.92 3.26
N ILE A 21 -3.13 -5.67 2.01
CA ILE A 21 -4.50 -5.40 1.57
C ILE A 21 -4.77 -6.28 0.36
N PRO A 22 -5.19 -7.54 0.58
CA PRO A 22 -5.44 -8.50 -0.50
C PRO A 22 -6.73 -8.16 -1.23
N ALA A 23 -6.79 -8.52 -2.51
CA ALA A 23 -8.05 -8.54 -3.23
C ALA A 23 -8.95 -9.62 -2.64
N ASP A 24 -10.24 -9.32 -2.50
CA ASP A 24 -11.23 -10.24 -1.98
C ASP A 24 -12.57 -10.09 -2.71
N ALA A 25 -13.64 -10.66 -2.16
CA ALA A 25 -14.97 -10.59 -2.76
C ALA A 25 -15.59 -9.17 -2.73
N PHE A 26 -15.01 -8.25 -1.95
CA PHE A 26 -15.58 -6.92 -1.68
C PHE A 26 -14.71 -5.78 -2.21
N SER A 27 -13.42 -6.02 -2.46
CA SER A 27 -12.50 -5.01 -2.94
C SER A 27 -11.32 -5.58 -3.73
N VAL A 28 -10.67 -4.68 -4.46
CA VAL A 28 -9.42 -4.94 -5.17
C VAL A 28 -8.23 -4.76 -4.22
N GLY A 29 -7.09 -5.39 -4.56
CA GLY A 29 -5.88 -5.34 -3.73
C GLY A 29 -5.18 -3.99 -3.73
N ALA A 30 -4.20 -3.81 -2.84
CA ALA A 30 -3.40 -2.58 -2.70
C ALA A 30 -2.83 -2.05 -4.02
N VAL A 31 -2.30 -2.93 -4.87
CA VAL A 31 -1.72 -2.54 -6.16
C VAL A 31 -2.78 -1.95 -7.09
N GLU A 32 -3.95 -2.59 -7.17
CA GLU A 32 -5.08 -2.12 -7.98
C GLU A 32 -5.76 -0.88 -7.38
N LEU A 33 -5.70 -0.71 -6.05
CA LEU A 33 -6.03 0.55 -5.37
C LEU A 33 -5.04 1.68 -5.71
N GLY A 34 -3.90 1.39 -6.34
CA GLY A 34 -2.90 2.38 -6.72
C GLY A 34 -1.95 2.77 -5.59
N VAL A 35 -1.88 1.99 -4.51
CA VAL A 35 -1.04 2.26 -3.33
C VAL A 35 0.44 2.40 -3.71
N LEU A 36 0.93 1.55 -4.60
CA LEU A 36 2.32 1.61 -5.05
C LEU A 36 2.62 2.92 -5.80
N ALA A 37 1.68 3.38 -6.65
CA ALA A 37 1.82 4.64 -7.37
C ALA A 37 1.81 5.85 -6.42
N PHE A 38 1.01 5.80 -5.35
CA PHE A 38 1.06 6.76 -4.26
C PHE A 38 2.45 6.82 -3.62
N ILE A 39 3.02 5.67 -3.25
CA ILE A 39 4.35 5.59 -2.64
C ILE A 39 5.41 6.15 -3.57
N GLU A 40 5.43 5.74 -4.85
CA GLU A 40 6.39 6.24 -5.84
C GLU A 40 6.32 7.76 -6.00
N ARG A 41 5.10 8.33 -5.93
CA ARG A 41 4.90 9.77 -6.00
C ARG A 41 5.45 10.50 -4.77
N GLU A 42 5.20 9.97 -3.58
CA GLU A 42 5.74 10.53 -2.32
C GLU A 42 7.27 10.48 -2.30
N LEU A 43 7.86 9.38 -2.78
CA LEU A 43 9.30 9.23 -2.92
C LEU A 43 9.88 10.23 -3.93
N ALA A 44 9.22 10.40 -5.08
CA ALA A 44 9.61 11.41 -6.07
C ALA A 44 9.47 12.86 -5.53
N ALA A 45 8.59 13.09 -4.56
CA ALA A 45 8.44 14.36 -3.85
C ALA A 45 9.46 14.57 -2.72
N GLY A 46 10.38 13.62 -2.49
CA GLY A 46 11.46 13.73 -1.50
C GLY A 46 11.13 13.17 -0.12
N SER A 47 10.16 12.26 -0.01
CA SER A 47 9.90 11.53 1.23
C SER A 47 11.16 10.84 1.77
N PRO A 48 11.47 10.95 3.08
CA PRO A 48 12.64 10.30 3.68
C PRO A 48 12.52 8.77 3.78
N ASP A 49 11.34 8.23 3.45
CA ASP A 49 10.95 6.83 3.62
C ASP A 49 11.71 5.83 2.72
N LEU A 50 12.44 6.32 1.70
CA LEU A 50 13.06 5.49 0.67
C LEU A 50 13.94 4.39 1.28
N SER A 51 14.83 4.73 2.21
CA SER A 51 15.79 3.76 2.77
C SER A 51 15.10 2.59 3.47
N GLN A 52 14.06 2.85 4.24
CA GLN A 52 13.32 1.83 4.97
C GLN A 52 12.49 0.94 4.03
N LEU A 53 11.91 1.51 2.97
CA LEU A 53 11.19 0.74 1.97
C LEU A 53 12.13 -0.17 1.16
N LEU A 54 13.32 0.32 0.81
CA LEU A 54 14.36 -0.47 0.14
C LEU A 54 14.92 -1.57 1.05
N GLU A 55 15.11 -1.28 2.34
CA GLU A 55 15.48 -2.27 3.35
C GLU A 55 14.48 -3.42 3.38
N LEU A 56 13.19 -3.09 3.50
CA LEU A 56 12.12 -4.08 3.58
C LEU A 56 11.99 -4.90 2.29
N ALA A 57 12.08 -4.26 1.12
CA ALA A 57 12.07 -4.93 -0.17
C ALA A 57 13.25 -5.91 -0.34
N GLY A 58 14.45 -5.50 0.10
CA GLY A 58 15.64 -6.35 0.10
C GLY A 58 15.52 -7.54 1.07
N ALA A 59 15.01 -7.30 2.28
CA ALA A 59 14.75 -8.35 3.26
C ALA A 59 13.74 -9.37 2.73
N ALA A 60 12.63 -8.90 2.13
CA ALA A 60 11.61 -9.76 1.55
C ALA A 60 12.17 -10.70 0.48
N ARG A 61 12.98 -10.17 -0.45
CA ARG A 61 13.65 -11.01 -1.47
C ARG A 61 14.62 -12.00 -0.84
N THR A 62 15.37 -11.60 0.18
CA THR A 62 16.32 -12.47 0.86
C THR A 62 15.61 -13.65 1.54
N LEU A 63 14.55 -13.35 2.31
CA LEU A 63 13.76 -14.35 3.02
C LEU A 63 13.01 -15.30 2.07
N ALA A 64 12.53 -14.79 0.93
CA ALA A 64 11.88 -15.61 -0.09
C ALA A 64 12.87 -16.45 -0.92
N GLY A 65 14.18 -16.22 -0.82
CA GLY A 65 15.20 -16.92 -1.61
C GLY A 65 15.43 -16.33 -3.01
N GLY A 66 15.00 -15.09 -3.26
CA GLY A 66 15.23 -14.34 -4.50
C GLY A 66 13.97 -13.65 -5.04
N GLU A 67 14.17 -12.82 -6.06
CA GLU A 67 13.09 -12.04 -6.70
C GLU A 67 12.02 -12.93 -7.35
N LEU A 68 12.44 -13.95 -8.12
CA LEU A 68 11.51 -14.87 -8.78
C LEU A 68 10.73 -15.73 -7.78
N ALA A 69 11.38 -16.12 -6.67
CA ALA A 69 10.74 -16.90 -5.61
C ALA A 69 9.70 -16.05 -4.88
N LEU A 70 10.02 -14.79 -4.56
CA LEU A 70 9.08 -13.84 -3.97
C LEU A 70 7.83 -13.64 -4.86
N ALA A 71 8.03 -13.44 -6.16
CA ALA A 71 6.94 -13.21 -7.11
C ALA A 71 6.02 -14.43 -7.34
N SER A 72 6.41 -15.61 -6.86
CA SER A 72 5.66 -16.86 -7.03
C SER A 72 5.10 -17.41 -5.71
N LEU A 73 5.23 -16.67 -4.60
CA LEU A 73 4.65 -17.08 -3.32
C LEU A 73 3.12 -17.10 -3.40
N GLY A 74 2.51 -18.13 -2.81
CA GLY A 74 1.08 -18.16 -2.54
C GLY A 74 0.71 -17.34 -1.30
N GLU A 75 -0.59 -17.08 -1.10
CA GLU A 75 -1.12 -16.21 -0.04
C GLU A 75 -0.62 -16.59 1.37
N ASP A 76 -0.69 -17.87 1.74
CA ASP A 76 -0.21 -18.35 3.05
C ASP A 76 1.29 -18.07 3.27
N ALA A 77 2.09 -18.22 2.21
CA ALA A 77 3.53 -17.95 2.27
C ALA A 77 3.82 -16.44 2.34
N VAL A 78 3.04 -15.62 1.66
CA VAL A 78 3.12 -14.15 1.77
C VAL A 78 2.73 -13.71 3.19
N ALA A 79 1.68 -14.28 3.79
CA ALA A 79 1.28 -13.97 5.16
C ALA A 79 2.37 -14.34 6.17
N ALA A 80 3.00 -15.51 6.02
CA ALA A 80 4.14 -15.92 6.84
C ALA A 80 5.35 -14.98 6.66
N LEU A 81 5.64 -14.58 5.42
CA LEU A 81 6.70 -13.61 5.11
C LEU A 81 6.44 -12.25 5.78
N LEU A 82 5.22 -11.72 5.71
CA LEU A 82 4.86 -10.46 6.37
C LEU A 82 5.03 -10.54 7.88
N ALA A 83 4.63 -11.66 8.51
CA ALA A 83 4.82 -11.87 9.93
C ALA A 83 6.32 -11.88 10.31
N GLN A 84 7.15 -12.52 9.48
CA GLN A 84 8.60 -12.55 9.69
C GLN A 84 9.24 -11.17 9.50
N LEU A 85 8.87 -10.44 8.45
CA LEU A 85 9.33 -9.07 8.19
C LEU A 85 8.95 -8.12 9.33
N ASN A 86 7.74 -8.25 9.89
CA ASN A 86 7.34 -7.47 11.05
C ASN A 86 8.20 -7.78 12.29
N ALA A 87 8.57 -9.05 12.50
CA ALA A 87 9.40 -9.45 13.63
C ALA A 87 10.86 -8.98 13.50
N GLU A 88 11.44 -9.05 12.30
CA GLU A 88 12.86 -8.74 12.05
C GLU A 88 13.10 -7.25 11.74
N HIS A 89 12.12 -6.57 11.12
CA HIS A 89 12.24 -5.18 10.64
C HIS A 89 11.02 -4.32 11.04
N PRO A 90 10.66 -4.23 12.34
CA PRO A 90 9.39 -3.65 12.77
C PRO A 90 9.18 -2.19 12.35
N ALA A 91 10.24 -1.37 12.36
CA ALA A 91 10.12 0.05 11.97
C ALA A 91 9.86 0.23 10.47
N ALA A 92 10.54 -0.54 9.62
CA ALA A 92 10.34 -0.50 8.17
C ALA A 92 9.00 -1.14 7.78
N PHE A 93 8.59 -2.20 8.49
CA PHE A 93 7.29 -2.84 8.31
C PHE A 93 6.14 -1.90 8.66
N GLU A 94 6.18 -1.26 9.84
CA GLU A 94 5.15 -0.29 10.23
C GLU A 94 5.08 0.91 9.28
N LEU A 95 6.23 1.33 8.73
CA LEU A 95 6.25 2.33 7.67
C LEU A 95 5.48 1.87 6.43
N LEU A 96 5.78 0.68 5.90
CA LEU A 96 5.08 0.14 4.74
C LEU A 96 3.58 0.02 5.01
N ARG A 97 3.21 -0.53 6.18
CA ARG A 97 1.83 -0.69 6.60
C ARG A 97 1.10 0.65 6.66
N ARG A 98 1.71 1.68 7.25
CA ARG A 98 1.16 3.03 7.28
C ARG A 98 0.95 3.58 5.88
N ARG A 99 1.94 3.46 4.99
CA ARG A 99 1.82 3.91 3.59
C ARG A 99 0.77 3.11 2.81
N ALA A 100 0.58 1.84 3.12
CA ALA A 100 -0.47 1.02 2.54
C ALA A 100 -1.85 1.56 2.90
N ILE A 101 -2.10 1.86 4.18
CA ILE A 101 -3.36 2.43 4.67
C ILE A 101 -3.60 3.83 4.10
N GLU A 102 -2.59 4.71 4.16
CA GLU A 102 -2.66 6.07 3.59
C GLU A 102 -2.97 6.04 2.10
N GLY A 103 -2.29 5.18 1.34
CA GLY A 103 -2.49 5.03 -0.09
C GLY A 103 -3.83 4.39 -0.44
N ALA A 104 -4.34 3.46 0.37
CA ALA A 104 -5.59 2.75 0.06
C ALA A 104 -6.84 3.57 0.39
N PHE A 105 -6.80 4.37 1.46
CA PHE A 105 -7.99 5.02 2.02
C PHE A 105 -7.91 6.55 2.05
N GLY A 106 -6.75 7.13 1.67
CA GLY A 106 -6.57 8.57 1.52
C GLY A 106 -7.33 9.16 0.33
N ASP A 107 -7.21 10.47 0.12
CA ASP A 107 -7.85 11.14 -1.01
C ASP A 107 -7.24 10.65 -2.36
N PRO A 108 -8.06 10.24 -3.34
CA PRO A 108 -7.58 9.74 -4.63
C PRO A 108 -6.67 10.71 -5.40
N SER A 109 -6.79 12.02 -5.13
CA SER A 109 -5.89 13.04 -5.68
C SER A 109 -4.43 12.84 -5.26
N HIS A 110 -4.15 12.00 -4.26
CA HIS A 110 -2.81 11.61 -3.88
C HIS A 110 -2.21 10.47 -4.73
N GLY A 111 -2.98 9.89 -5.66
CA GLY A 111 -2.51 8.86 -6.61
C GLY A 111 -2.76 7.42 -6.15
N GLY A 112 -3.14 7.24 -4.89
CA GLY A 112 -3.71 6.00 -4.35
C GLY A 112 -5.24 6.04 -4.42
N ASN A 113 -5.89 5.13 -3.70
CA ASN A 113 -7.35 5.00 -3.59
C ASN A 113 -8.05 5.23 -4.93
N ARG A 114 -7.61 4.51 -5.97
CA ARG A 114 -8.02 4.74 -7.35
C ARG A 114 -9.54 4.72 -7.46
N GLU A 115 -10.10 5.77 -8.07
CA GLU A 115 -11.56 5.96 -8.24
C GLU A 115 -12.36 5.99 -6.92
N GLY A 116 -11.68 6.17 -5.78
CA GLY A 116 -12.29 6.08 -4.46
C GLY A 116 -12.70 4.66 -4.07
N ALA A 117 -12.13 3.61 -4.67
CA ALA A 117 -12.50 2.22 -4.39
C ALA A 117 -12.33 1.84 -2.90
N GLY A 118 -11.29 2.34 -2.23
CA GLY A 118 -11.13 2.18 -0.78
C GLY A 118 -12.20 2.94 0.03
N TRP A 119 -12.67 4.09 -0.47
CA TRP A 119 -13.81 4.79 0.15
C TRP A 119 -15.12 4.01 -0.01
N GLN A 120 -15.34 3.42 -1.18
CA GLN A 120 -16.52 2.58 -1.44
C GLN A 120 -16.56 1.38 -0.49
N LEU A 121 -15.42 0.72 -0.22
CA LEU A 121 -15.31 -0.36 0.76
C LEU A 121 -15.72 0.09 2.17
N LEU A 122 -15.35 1.30 2.56
CA LEU A 122 -15.72 1.89 3.85
C LEU A 122 -17.15 2.43 3.89
N GLY A 123 -17.88 2.42 2.78
CA GLY A 123 -19.18 3.07 2.66
C GLY A 123 -19.10 4.61 2.74
N TYR A 124 -17.91 5.17 2.50
CA TYR A 124 -17.68 6.61 2.53
C TYR A 124 -17.94 7.19 1.12
N PRO A 125 -18.89 8.13 0.95
CA PRO A 125 -19.22 8.70 -0.36
C PRO A 125 -18.18 9.73 -0.86
N GLY A 126 -17.07 9.91 -0.15
CA GLY A 126 -16.13 11.00 -0.37
C GLY A 126 -16.52 12.31 0.33
N PRO A 127 -15.68 13.35 0.21
CA PRO A 127 -15.92 14.64 0.85
C PRO A 127 -17.17 15.31 0.28
N LYS A 128 -18.08 15.74 1.17
CA LYS A 128 -19.22 16.59 0.79
C LYS A 128 -18.72 18.02 0.57
N GLY A 129 -18.83 18.52 -0.67
CA GLY A 129 -18.45 19.90 -1.00
C GLY A 129 -19.42 20.96 -0.48
N THR A 130 -20.67 20.58 -0.15
CA THR A 130 -21.68 21.47 0.43
C THR A 130 -22.53 20.72 1.45
N PHE A 131 -23.06 21.45 2.43
CA PHE A 131 -24.00 20.95 3.43
C PHE A 131 -25.31 21.69 3.29
N THR A 132 -26.42 20.96 3.20
CA THR A 132 -27.75 21.57 3.22
C THR A 132 -28.15 21.93 4.65
N ALA A 133 -29.16 22.79 4.83
CA ALA A 133 -29.74 23.04 6.16
C ALA A 133 -30.23 21.74 6.83
N ALA A 134 -30.79 20.81 6.04
CA ALA A 134 -31.24 19.50 6.52
C ALA A 134 -30.07 18.58 6.97
N ASP A 135 -28.88 18.70 6.37
CA ASP A 135 -27.68 17.96 6.83
C ASP A 135 -27.18 18.46 8.21
N GLN A 136 -27.58 19.67 8.63
CA GLN A 136 -27.12 20.34 9.85
C GLN A 136 -28.12 20.23 11.01
N GLU A 137 -29.29 19.62 10.78
CA GLU A 137 -30.25 19.35 11.84
C GLU A 137 -29.68 18.27 12.79
N LEU A 138 -29.61 18.59 14.09
CA LEU A 138 -29.25 17.63 15.12
C LEU A 138 -30.31 16.51 15.18
N ARG A 139 -29.88 15.28 14.93
CA ARG A 139 -30.69 14.06 15.11
C ARG A 139 -30.37 13.37 16.42
#